data_AF-A0A951QLU7-F1
#
_entry.id   AF-A0A951QLU7-F1
#
_cell.length_a   1.000
_cell.length_b   1.000
_cell.length_c   1.000
_cell.angle_alpha   90.00
_cell.angle_beta   90.00
_cell.angle_gamma   90.00
#
_symmetry.space_group_name_H-M   'P 1'
#
loop_
_entity.id
_entity.type
_entity.pdbx_description
1 polymer ?
#
loop_
_entity_poly.entity_id
_entity_poly.type
_entity_poly.pdbx_seq_one_letter_code
_entity_poly.pdbx_strand_id
1 'polypeptide(L)' 'MKTSPFQQAIESVESLPLEDQEILLDLLQKRLQQQRRNNLYQEVSEIKQEFAEGNVKFGSVDQFLAELDRP' A
#
# COMPACT_ATOMS: atom_id res chain seq x y z
N MET A 1 20.54 -18.58 -20.24
CA MET A 1 19.57 -18.54 -19.13
C MET A 1 18.68 -17.33 -19.34
N LYS A 2 17.35 -17.42 -19.14
CA LYS A 2 16.47 -16.24 -19.22
C LYS A 2 16.65 -15.41 -17.94
N THR A 3 17.02 -14.15 -18.08
CA THR A 3 17.09 -13.20 -16.97
C THR A 3 15.70 -12.95 -16.41
N SER A 4 15.56 -12.89 -15.08
CA SER A 4 14.26 -12.63 -14.45
C SER A 4 13.76 -11.23 -14.85
N PRO A 5 12.43 -10.98 -14.85
CA PRO A 5 11.90 -9.64 -15.11
C PRO A 5 12.49 -8.56 -14.20
N PHE A 6 12.80 -8.93 -12.95
CA PHE A 6 13.44 -8.04 -11.98
C PHE A 6 14.88 -7.68 -12.41
N GLN A 7 15.66 -8.67 -12.84
CA GLN A 7 17.02 -8.44 -13.31
C GLN A 7 17.04 -7.60 -14.60
N GLN A 8 16.09 -7.84 -15.52
CA GLN A 8 15.95 -7.02 -16.73
C GLN A 8 15.64 -5.55 -16.40
N ALA A 9 14.85 -5.29 -15.35
CA ALA A 9 14.57 -3.94 -14.90
C ALA A 9 15.83 -3.25 -14.35
N ILE A 10 16.65 -3.97 -13.57
CA ILE A 10 17.94 -3.45 -13.08
C ILE A 10 18.85 -3.08 -14.25
N GLU A 11 19.04 -4.02 -15.19
CA GLU A 11 19.90 -3.80 -16.37
C GLU A 11 19.42 -2.62 -17.22
N SER A 12 18.10 -2.43 -17.32
CA SER A 12 17.51 -1.29 -18.04
C SER A 12 17.83 0.04 -17.36
N VAL A 13 17.77 0.11 -16.02
CA VAL A 13 18.14 1.32 -15.26
C VAL A 13 19.64 1.59 -15.37
N GLU A 14 20.48 0.57 -15.21
CA GLU A 14 21.94 0.69 -15.28
C GLU A 14 22.43 1.16 -16.67
N SER A 15 21.65 0.92 -17.73
CA SER A 15 21.96 1.40 -19.08
C SER A 15 21.73 2.90 -19.31
N LEU A 16 21.08 3.58 -18.37
CA LEU A 16 20.85 5.03 -18.43
C LEU A 16 22.10 5.82 -18.00
N PRO A 17 22.26 7.08 -18.45
CA PRO A 17 23.23 8.00 -17.85
C PRO A 17 23.03 8.14 -16.34
N LEU A 18 24.11 8.41 -15.59
CA LEU A 18 24.07 8.48 -14.13
C LEU A 18 23.02 9.48 -13.61
N GLU A 19 22.92 10.65 -14.25
CA GLU A 19 21.92 11.67 -13.91
C GLU A 19 20.48 11.16 -14.09
N ASP A 20 20.21 10.43 -15.18
CA ASP A 20 18.89 9.84 -15.43
C ASP A 20 18.56 8.73 -14.43
N GLN A 21 19.57 7.96 -13.99
CA GLN A 21 19.40 6.96 -12.92
C GLN A 21 18.99 7.63 -11.60
N GLU A 22 19.63 8.74 -11.23
CA GLU A 22 19.32 9.51 -10.01
C GLU A 22 17.91 10.11 -10.08
N ILE A 23 17.53 10.69 -11.22
CA ILE A 23 16.18 11.23 -11.45
C ILE A 23 15.13 10.11 -11.35
N LEU A 24 15.40 8.96 -11.96
CA LEU A 24 14.47 7.82 -11.92
C LEU A 24 14.29 7.28 -10.50
N LEU A 25 15.37 7.22 -9.72
CA LEU A 25 15.31 6.78 -8.33
C LEU A 25 14.42 7.69 -7.48
N ASP A 26 14.59 9.01 -7.58
CA ASP A 26 13.75 9.99 -6.88
C ASP A 26 12.27 9.88 -7.31
N LEU A 27 12.02 9.75 -8.61
CA LEU A 27 10.67 9.60 -9.15
C LEU A 27 9.99 8.32 -8.63
N LEU A 28 10.70 7.19 -8.62
CA LEU A 28 10.17 5.92 -8.13
C LEU A 28 9.88 5.99 -6.63
N GLN A 29 10.75 6.60 -5.82
CA GLN A 29 10.49 6.80 -4.40
C GLN A 29 9.22 7.62 -4.16
N LYS A 30 9.05 8.75 -4.87
CA LYS A 30 7.85 9.60 -4.77
C LYS A 30 6.58 8.84 -5.15
N ARG A 31 6.63 8.05 -6.24
CA ARG A 31 5.49 7.23 -6.70
C ARG A 31 5.14 6.14 -5.70
N LEU A 32 6.13 5.44 -5.13
CA LEU A 32 5.89 4.41 -4.11
C LEU A 32 5.27 5.00 -2.85
N GLN A 33 5.77 6.15 -2.39
CA GLN A 33 5.16 6.86 -1.27
C GLN A 33 3.71 7.27 -1.58
N GLN A 34 3.44 7.76 -2.78
CA GLN A 34 2.09 8.12 -3.19
C GLN A 34 1.16 6.89 -3.24
N GLN A 35 1.62 5.77 -3.77
CA GLN A 35 0.84 4.52 -3.79
C GLN A 35 0.51 4.03 -2.38
N ARG A 36 1.49 4.04 -1.47
CA ARG A 36 1.27 3.69 -0.05
C ARG A 36 0.26 4.63 0.60
N ARG A 37 0.37 5.94 0.36
CA ARG A 37 -0.61 6.92 0.83
C ARG A 37 -2.00 6.63 0.26
N ASN A 38 -2.11 6.36 -1.04
CA ASN A 38 -3.39 6.06 -1.67
C ASN A 38 -4.03 4.80 -1.08
N ASN A 39 -3.25 3.74 -0.83
CA ASN A 39 -3.76 2.54 -0.17
C ASN A 39 -4.27 2.84 1.24
N LEU A 40 -3.51 3.62 2.02
CA LEU A 40 -3.96 4.07 3.35
C LEU A 40 -5.23 4.94 3.27
N TYR A 41 -5.34 5.80 2.26
CA TYR A 41 -6.56 6.60 2.03
C TYR A 41 -7.76 5.74 1.66
N GLN A 42 -7.59 4.66 0.91
CA GLN A 42 -8.67 3.71 0.61
C GLN A 42 -9.14 3.01 1.89
N GLU A 43 -8.22 2.42 2.67
CA GLU A 43 -8.56 1.78 3.95
C GLU A 43 -9.26 2.74 4.93
N VAL A 44 -8.76 3.99 5.04
CA VAL A 44 -9.38 5.01 5.88
C VAL A 44 -10.72 5.49 5.33
N SER A 45 -10.90 5.52 4.01
CA SER A 45 -12.17 5.90 3.38
C SER A 45 -13.24 4.84 3.60
N GLU A 46 -12.89 3.56 3.50
CA GLU A 46 -13.79 2.43 3.80
C GLU A 46 -14.26 2.50 5.25
N ILE A 47 -13.34 2.66 6.21
CA ILE A 47 -13.69 2.78 7.63
C ILE A 47 -14.56 4.04 7.90
N LYS A 48 -14.26 5.17 7.26
CA LYS A 48 -15.07 6.39 7.40
C LYS A 48 -16.47 6.24 6.80
N GLN A 49 -16.60 5.50 5.70
CA GLN A 49 -17.87 5.21 5.09
C GLN A 49 -18.70 4.28 5.98
N GLU A 50 -18.11 3.19 6.49
CA GLU A 50 -18.78 2.30 7.46
C GLU A 50 -19.23 3.05 8.71
N PHE A 51 -18.40 3.97 9.21
CA PHE A 51 -18.77 4.85 10.32
C PHE A 51 -19.92 5.79 9.98
N ALA A 52 -19.91 6.41 8.80
CA ALA A 52 -20.96 7.32 8.35
C ALA A 52 -22.29 6.59 8.07
N GLU A 53 -22.24 5.34 7.59
CA GLU A 53 -23.39 4.48 7.33
C GLU A 53 -23.95 3.84 8.62
N GLY A 54 -23.29 4.05 9.77
CA GLY A 54 -23.71 3.49 11.05
C GLY A 54 -23.41 1.99 11.20
N ASN A 55 -22.61 1.43 10.29
CA ASN A 55 -22.17 0.03 10.30
C ASN A 55 -20.99 -0.19 11.26
N VAL A 56 -20.92 0.58 12.34
CA VAL A 56 -19.88 0.47 13.38
C VAL A 56 -20.55 0.13 14.71
N LYS A 57 -20.17 -1.01 15.27
CA LYS A 57 -20.62 -1.42 16.61
C LYS A 57 -19.70 -0.83 17.67
N PHE A 58 -20.28 -0.12 18.64
CA PHE A 58 -19.58 0.29 19.85
C PHE A 58 -19.87 -0.73 20.96
N GLY A 59 -18.82 -1.26 21.59
CA GLY A 59 -18.93 -2.25 22.65
C GLY A 59 -17.65 -2.34 23.47
N SER A 60 -17.71 -3.02 24.62
CA SER A 60 -16.51 -3.30 25.41
C SER A 60 -15.66 -4.38 24.74
N VAL A 61 -14.39 -4.47 25.15
CA VAL A 61 -13.48 -5.54 24.69
C VAL A 61 -14.08 -6.93 24.96
N ASP A 62 -14.73 -7.12 26.12
CA ASP A 62 -15.40 -8.38 26.47
C ASP A 62 -16.53 -8.73 25.50
N GLN A 63 -17.28 -7.73 25.04
CA GLN A 63 -18.37 -7.89 24.08
C GLN A 63 -17.86 -8.24 22.68
N PHE A 64 -16.72 -7.67 22.28
CA PHE A 64 -16.04 -8.00 21.02
C PHE A 64 -15.53 -9.45 21.01
N LEU A 65 -14.84 -9.87 22.08
CA LEU A 65 -14.32 -11.24 22.19
C LEU A 65 -15.45 -12.29 22.16
N ALA A 66 -16.56 -12.01 22.83
CA ALA A 66 -17.73 -12.88 22.80
C ALA A 66 -18.43 -13.00 21.42
N GLU A 67 -18.20 -12.04 20.50
CA GLU A 67 -18.69 -12.14 19.11
C GLU A 67 -17.76 -12.98 18.22
N LEU A 68 -16.45 -12.95 18.44
CA LEU A 68 -15.46 -13.73 17.69
C LEU A 68 -15.50 -15.24 18.02
N ASP A 69 -15.92 -15.59 19.23
CA ASP A 69 -16.06 -16.97 19.68
C ASP A 69 -17.37 -17.65 19.23
N ARG A 70 -18.18 -16.98 18.39
CA ARG A 70 -19.39 -17.57 17.80
C ARG A 70 -19.03 -18.42 16.56
N PRO A 71 -19.58 -19.63 16.43
CA PRO A 71 -19.26 -20.56 15.34
C PRO A 71 -19.75 -20.08 13.97
#